data_AF-W4F9G3-F1
#
_entry.id   AF-W4F9G3-F1
#
_cell.length_a   1.000
_cell.length_b   1.000
_cell.length_c   1.000
_cell.angle_alpha   90.00
_cell.angle_beta   90.00
_cell.angle_gamma   90.00
#
_symmetry.space_group_name_H-M   'P 1'
#
loop_
_entity.id
_entity.type
_entity.pdbx_description
1 polymer ?
#
loop_
_entity_poly.entity_id
_entity_poly.type
_entity_poly.pdbx_seq_one_letter_code
_entity_poly.pdbx_strand_id
1 'polypeptide(L)'
;MPSPKPIAKRRQRRYVVRQIRIFLRMYALLGPCSRLRLFAKSYHIPVATFRRWVANSSSYLAKTTHGPRATLHGKGRLESVEFSSDLVAFMESVRDGEHFLTTAHLVT
;
A
#
# COMPACT_ATOMS: atom_id res chain seq x y z
N MET A 1 16.48 -45.39 -29.32
CA MET A 1 16.82 -43.96 -29.23
C MET A 1 16.66 -43.52 -27.78
N PRO A 2 17.70 -43.01 -27.09
CA PRO A 2 17.53 -42.50 -25.73
C PRO A 2 16.70 -41.21 -25.76
N SER A 3 15.66 -41.14 -24.92
CA SER A 3 14.81 -39.96 -24.78
C SER A 3 15.61 -38.76 -24.26
N PRO A 4 15.36 -37.53 -24.75
CA PRO A 4 16.08 -36.35 -24.28
C PRO A 4 15.86 -36.15 -22.78
N LYS A 5 16.95 -36.01 -22.04
CA LYS A 5 16.90 -35.73 -20.60
C LYS A 5 16.24 -34.36 -20.37
N PRO A 6 15.32 -34.24 -19.41
CA PRO A 6 14.65 -32.97 -19.14
C PRO A 6 15.66 -31.90 -18.71
N ILE A 7 15.65 -30.76 -19.40
CA ILE A 7 16.49 -29.59 -19.05
C ILE A 7 16.02 -29.06 -17.70
N ALA A 8 16.93 -29.02 -16.72
CA ALA A 8 16.63 -28.47 -15.40
C ALA A 8 16.18 -27.00 -15.51
N LYS A 9 14.98 -26.70 -15.00
CA LYS A 9 14.43 -25.35 -15.02
C LYS A 9 15.25 -24.44 -14.10
N ARG A 10 15.74 -23.31 -14.62
CA ARG A 10 16.47 -22.31 -13.84
C ARG A 10 15.56 -21.72 -12.75
N ARG A 11 15.94 -21.88 -11.49
CA ARG A 11 15.24 -21.25 -10.35
C ARG A 11 15.31 -19.73 -10.47
N GLN A 12 14.18 -19.09 -10.74
CA GLN A 12 14.11 -17.63 -10.82
C GLN A 12 13.95 -17.04 -9.41
N ARG A 13 14.91 -16.20 -9.00
CA ARG A 13 14.77 -15.39 -7.78
C ARG A 13 13.76 -14.28 -8.03
N ARG A 14 12.67 -14.27 -7.27
CA ARG A 14 11.67 -13.19 -7.32
C ARG A 14 12.13 -12.02 -6.47
N TYR A 15 11.88 -10.81 -6.95
CA TYR A 15 12.14 -9.57 -6.23
C TYR A 15 10.86 -8.76 -6.14
N VAL A 16 10.55 -8.28 -4.95
CA VAL A 16 9.39 -7.41 -4.73
C VAL A 16 9.74 -5.99 -5.18
N VAL A 17 8.77 -5.24 -5.71
CA VAL A 17 8.96 -3.84 -6.15
C VAL A 17 9.64 -2.97 -5.10
N ARG A 18 9.32 -3.17 -3.80
CA ARG A 18 9.98 -2.50 -2.68
C ARG A 18 11.49 -2.75 -2.66
N GLN A 19 11.93 -4.00 -2.83
CA GLN A 19 13.35 -4.37 -2.87
C GLN A 19 14.04 -3.74 -4.09
N ILE A 20 13.38 -3.79 -5.25
CA ILE A 20 13.90 -3.17 -6.49
C ILE A 20 14.15 -1.67 -6.27
N ARG A 21 13.19 -0.95 -5.66
CA ARG A 21 13.34 0.48 -5.35
C ARG A 21 14.51 0.76 -4.41
N ILE A 22 14.71 -0.06 -3.37
CA ILE A 22 15.83 0.09 -2.44
C ILE A 22 17.15 0.01 -3.21
N PHE A 23 17.34 -1.02 -4.03
CA PHE A 23 18.56 -1.17 -4.81
C PHE A 23 18.78 -0.03 -5.82
N LEU A 24 17.72 0.43 -6.49
CA LEU A 24 17.82 1.57 -7.40
C LEU A 24 18.22 2.87 -6.67
N ARG A 25 17.69 3.12 -5.48
CA ARG A 25 18.07 4.29 -4.67
C ARG A 25 19.51 4.19 -4.17
N MET A 26 19.91 3.03 -3.64
CA MET A 26 21.30 2.81 -3.23
C MET A 26 22.27 3.00 -4.38
N TYR A 27 21.93 2.53 -5.58
CA TYR A 27 22.74 2.73 -6.77
C TYR A 27 22.82 4.21 -7.20
N ALA A 28 21.70 4.95 -7.11
CA ALA A 28 21.69 6.38 -7.41
C ALA A 28 22.60 7.19 -6.48
N LEU A 29 22.72 6.79 -5.21
CA LEU A 29 23.63 7.44 -4.25
C LEU A 29 25.11 7.29 -4.60
N LEU A 30 25.50 6.28 -5.38
CA LEU A 30 26.88 6.06 -5.81
C LEU A 30 27.30 6.95 -6.98
N GLY A 31 26.37 7.69 -7.58
CA GLY A 31 26.62 8.60 -8.70
C GLY A 31 26.78 7.90 -10.06
N PRO A 32 26.91 8.70 -11.15
CA PRO A 32 26.88 8.22 -12.54
C PRO A 32 28.08 7.35 -12.94
N CYS A 33 29.21 7.45 -12.23
CA CYS A 33 30.42 6.66 -12.50
C CYS A 33 30.41 5.28 -11.81
N SER A 34 29.34 4.93 -11.10
CA SER A 34 29.26 3.68 -10.35
C SER A 34 29.22 2.46 -11.29
N ARG A 35 30.05 1.46 -11.00
CA ARG A 35 30.14 0.25 -11.81
C ARG A 35 28.95 -0.67 -11.52
N LEU A 36 27.90 -0.60 -12.35
CA LEU A 36 26.68 -1.43 -12.28
C LEU A 36 26.96 -2.91 -12.00
N ARG A 37 27.99 -3.47 -12.65
CA ARG A 37 28.36 -4.89 -12.50
C ARG A 37 28.85 -5.22 -11.08
N LEU A 38 29.63 -4.34 -10.47
CA LEU A 38 30.15 -4.53 -9.11
C LEU A 38 29.02 -4.44 -8.09
N PHE A 39 28.15 -3.44 -8.23
CA PHE A 39 26.95 -3.30 -7.40
C PHE A 39 26.04 -4.52 -7.49
N ALA A 40 25.73 -5.00 -8.70
CA ALA A 40 24.89 -6.17 -8.86
C ALA A 40 25.52 -7.42 -8.21
N LYS A 41 26.85 -7.60 -8.33
CA LYS A 41 27.58 -8.71 -7.73
C LYS A 41 27.57 -8.64 -6.19
N SER A 42 27.76 -7.47 -5.60
CA SER A 42 27.78 -7.30 -4.13
C SER A 42 26.45 -7.66 -3.48
N TYR A 43 25.33 -7.45 -4.18
CA TYR A 43 23.98 -7.79 -3.68
C TYR A 43 23.44 -9.13 -4.22
N HIS A 44 24.28 -9.93 -4.89
CA HIS A 44 23.89 -11.21 -5.50
C HIS A 44 22.69 -11.09 -6.46
N ILE A 45 22.66 -10.00 -7.23
CA ILE A 45 21.66 -9.72 -8.25
C ILE A 45 22.27 -10.07 -9.62
N PRO A 46 21.58 -10.86 -10.47
CA PRO A 46 22.06 -11.09 -11.82
C PRO A 46 22.19 -9.76 -12.58
N VAL A 47 23.35 -9.53 -13.20
CA VAL A 47 23.70 -8.26 -13.87
C VAL A 47 22.65 -7.87 -14.91
N ALA A 48 22.17 -8.83 -15.71
CA ALA A 48 21.14 -8.59 -16.72
C ALA A 48 19.81 -8.12 -16.10
N THR A 49 19.44 -8.67 -14.95
CA THR A 49 18.24 -8.29 -14.20
C THR A 49 18.38 -6.85 -13.69
N PHE A 50 19.51 -6.54 -13.05
CA PHE A 50 19.74 -5.21 -12.51
C PHE A 50 19.81 -4.14 -13.62
N ARG A 51 20.47 -4.44 -14.75
CA ARG A 51 20.50 -3.57 -15.94
C ARG A 51 19.10 -3.24 -16.44
N ARG A 52 18.20 -4.24 -16.51
CA ARG A 52 16.80 -4.01 -16.89
C ARG A 52 16.08 -3.08 -15.90
N TRP A 53 16.35 -3.21 -14.61
CA TRP A 53 15.73 -2.33 -13.61
C TRP A 53 16.23 -0.90 -13.71
N VAL A 54 17.52 -0.69 -13.94
CA VAL A 54 18.10 0.65 -14.14
C VAL A 54 17.51 1.32 -15.38
N ALA A 55 17.39 0.59 -16.50
CA ALA A 55 16.75 1.09 -17.73
C ALA A 55 15.29 1.51 -17.50
N ASN A 56 14.57 0.77 -16.66
CA ASN A 56 13.17 1.05 -16.33
C ASN A 56 13.00 1.77 -14.98
N SER A 57 14.04 2.45 -14.48
CA SER A 57 14.09 2.98 -13.11
C SER A 57 12.95 3.97 -12.81
N SER A 58 12.60 4.82 -13.79
CA SER A 58 11.47 5.74 -13.72
C SER A 58 10.16 5.03 -13.37
N SER A 59 9.84 3.92 -14.03
CA SER A 59 8.61 3.15 -13.79
C SER A 59 8.52 2.55 -12.38
N TYR A 60 9.65 2.17 -11.80
CA TYR A 60 9.71 1.61 -10.44
C TYR A 60 9.59 2.70 -9.39
N LEU A 61 10.18 3.87 -9.63
CA LEU A 61 10.27 4.99 -8.69
C LEU A 61 9.06 5.92 -8.74
N ALA A 62 8.41 6.09 -9.89
CA ALA A 62 7.25 6.98 -10.07
C ALA A 62 5.98 6.53 -9.31
N LYS A 63 5.89 5.25 -8.92
CA LYS A 63 4.74 4.71 -8.18
C LYS A 63 4.81 5.10 -6.70
N THR A 64 4.36 6.31 -6.38
CA THR A 64 4.38 6.89 -5.03
C THR A 64 3.42 6.19 -4.05
N THR A 65 2.40 5.49 -4.56
CA THR A 65 1.29 5.05 -3.71
C THR A 65 1.25 3.53 -3.61
N HIS A 66 1.30 3.01 -2.38
CA HIS A 66 0.54 1.80 -2.11
C HIS A 66 -0.91 2.18 -2.42
N GLY A 67 -1.53 1.59 -3.44
CA GLY A 67 -2.98 1.75 -3.63
C GLY A 67 -3.63 1.56 -2.26
N PRO A 68 -4.64 2.38 -1.90
CA PRO A 68 -5.21 2.37 -0.55
C PRO A 68 -5.42 0.91 -0.17
N ARG A 69 -4.80 0.49 0.94
CA ARG A 69 -5.16 -0.79 1.55
C ARG A 69 -6.69 -0.71 1.63
N ALA A 70 -7.39 -1.56 0.89
CA ALA A 70 -8.83 -1.45 0.68
C ALA A 70 -9.61 -1.37 2.00
N THR A 71 -8.96 -1.73 3.11
CA THR A 71 -9.45 -1.78 4.48
C THR A 71 -9.06 -0.61 5.39
N LEU A 72 -8.28 0.38 4.96
CA LEU A 72 -7.79 1.47 5.85
C LEU A 72 -8.67 2.73 5.86
N HIS A 73 -9.81 2.72 5.15
CA HIS A 73 -10.76 3.83 5.20
C HIS A 73 -11.67 3.81 6.43
N GLY A 74 -11.57 2.81 7.32
CA GLY A 74 -12.21 2.81 8.63
C GLY A 74 -13.74 2.97 8.63
N LYS A 75 -14.35 3.03 7.46
CA LYS A 75 -15.79 2.94 7.28
C LYS A 75 -16.04 1.46 7.13
N GLY A 76 -16.59 0.85 8.18
CA GLY A 76 -17.29 -0.42 8.02
C GLY A 76 -18.30 -0.32 6.86
N ARG A 77 -18.90 -1.45 6.49
CA ARG A 77 -19.96 -1.47 5.50
C ARG A 77 -20.96 -0.33 5.81
N LEU A 78 -21.16 0.59 4.86
CA LEU A 78 -22.18 1.62 4.97
C LEU A 78 -23.52 0.90 4.91
N GLU A 79 -24.09 0.59 6.08
CA GLU A 79 -25.46 0.13 6.16
C GLU A 79 -26.35 1.36 6.03
N SER A 80 -27.01 1.48 4.88
CA SER A 80 -28.04 2.49 4.65
C SER A 80 -29.30 2.02 5.37
N VAL A 81 -29.49 2.45 6.61
CA VAL A 81 -30.75 2.25 7.33
C VAL A 81 -31.69 3.39 6.93
N GLU A 82 -32.78 3.05 6.27
CA GLU A 82 -33.74 4.01 5.68
C GLU A 82 -34.32 5.00 6.71
N PHE A 83 -34.50 4.56 7.96
CA PHE A 83 -35.04 5.38 9.05
C PHE A 83 -33.97 6.07 9.93
N SER A 84 -32.69 6.00 9.55
CA SER A 84 -31.60 6.51 10.39
C SER A 84 -31.69 8.02 10.67
N SER A 85 -32.15 8.82 9.71
CA SER A 85 -32.41 10.26 9.90
C SER A 85 -33.51 10.50 10.93
N ASP A 86 -34.58 9.72 10.85
CA ASP A 86 -35.78 9.90 11.66
C ASP A 86 -35.51 9.48 13.11
N LEU A 87 -34.69 8.44 13.30
CA LEU A 87 -34.22 8.02 14.61
C LEU A 87 -33.36 9.10 15.29
N VAL A 88 -32.46 9.75 14.54
CA VAL A 88 -31.63 10.83 15.07
C VAL A 88 -32.49 12.03 15.47
N ALA A 89 -33.44 12.43 14.61
CA ALA A 89 -34.37 13.53 14.92
C ALA A 89 -35.22 13.22 16.16
N PHE A 90 -35.70 11.99 16.30
CA PHE A 90 -36.41 11.55 17.50
C PHE A 90 -35.53 11.65 18.75
N MET A 91 -34.30 11.13 18.72
CA MET A 91 -33.38 11.19 19.85
C MET A 91 -33.02 12.64 20.24
N GLU A 92 -32.86 13.53 19.26
CA GLU A 92 -32.63 14.97 19.50
C GLU A 92 -33.83 15.62 20.19
N SER A 93 -35.05 15.37 19.70
CA SER A 93 -36.27 15.92 20.32
C SER A 93 -36.50 15.44 21.76
N VAL A 94 -36.19 14.18 22.07
CA VAL A 94 -36.25 13.64 23.44
C VAL A 94 -35.23 14.34 24.33
N ARG A 95 -34.01 14.57 23.83
CA ARG A 95 -32.94 15.25 24.56
C ARG A 95 -33.30 16.70 24.87
N ASP A 96 -33.90 17.41 23.92
CA ASP A 96 -34.39 18.78 24.14
C ASP A 96 -35.54 18.79 25.16
N GLY A 97 -36.49 17.86 25.06
CA GLY A 97 -37.56 17.68 26.04
C GLY A 97 -37.07 17.42 27.47
N GLU A 98 -36.04 16.60 27.62
CA GLU A 98 -35.40 16.32 28.92
C GLU A 98 -34.68 17.57 29.48
N HIS A 99 -34.07 18.38 28.61
CA HIS A 99 -33.48 19.66 29.00
C HIS A 99 -34.55 20.64 29.54
N PHE A 100 -35.75 20.66 28.94
CA PHE A 100 -36.87 21.47 29.44
C PHE A 100 -37.33 21.02 30.83
N LEU A 101 -37.46 19.71 31.08
CA LEU A 101 -37.86 19.18 32.39
C LEU A 101 -36.82 19.48 33.48
N THR A 102 -35.53 19.36 33.14
CA THR A 102 -34.44 19.61 34.09
C THR A 102 -34.31 21.10 34.44
N THR A 103 -34.53 21.99 33.46
CA THR A 103 -34.47 23.44 33.69
C THR A 103 -35.69 23.95 34.48
N ALA A 104 -36.89 23.41 34.21
CA ALA A 104 -38.10 23.77 34.95
C ALA A 104 -38.01 23.43 36.45
N HIS A 105 -37.35 22.32 36.79
CA HIS A 105 -37.10 21.91 38.18
C HIS A 105 -35.99 22.69 38.91
N LEU A 106 -35.23 23.54 38.21
CA LEU A 106 -34.21 24.41 38.81
C LEU A 106 -34.70 25.85 39.05
N VAL A 107 -35.92 26.19 38.61
CA VAL A 107 -36.51 27.55 38.70
C VAL A 107 -37.65 27.62 39.74
N THR A 108 -37.84 26.57 40.55
CA THR A 108 -38.78 26.60 41.69
C THR A 108 -38.05 26.76 43.01
#